data_AF-W4UXJ1-F1
#
_entry.id   AF-W4UXJ1-F1
#
_cell.length_a   1.000
_cell.length_b   1.000
_cell.length_c   1.000
_cell.angle_alpha   90.00
_cell.angle_beta   90.00
_cell.angle_gamma   90.00
#
_symmetry.space_group_name_H-M   'P 1'
#
loop_
_entity.id
_entity.type
_entity.pdbx_description
1 polymer ?
#
loop_
_entity_poly.entity_id
_entity_poly.type
_entity_poly.pdbx_seq_one_letter_code
_entity_poly.pdbx_strand_id
1 'polypeptide(L)' 'MVHQLSQRFPDCRVCGHRDLSPDLNNNGEIEPEEWIKLCPCFDVTQWLAQTSAT' A
#
# COMPACT_ATOMS: atom_id res chain seq x y z
N MET A 1 2.67 -15.86 -4.89
CA MET A 1 3.35 -14.66 -4.33
C MET A 1 3.09 -13.45 -5.23
N VAL A 2 3.28 -12.21 -4.76
CA VAL A 2 2.89 -10.95 -5.46
C VAL A 2 3.23 -10.96 -6.96
N HIS A 3 4.46 -11.32 -7.35
CA HIS A 3 4.89 -11.42 -8.75
C HIS A 3 3.99 -12.33 -9.62
N GLN A 4 3.62 -13.52 -9.13
CA GLN A 4 2.78 -14.47 -9.87
C GLN A 4 1.36 -13.92 -10.08
N LEU A 5 0.85 -13.15 -9.11
CA LEU A 5 -0.46 -12.52 -9.22
C LEU A 5 -0.42 -11.39 -10.25
N SER A 6 0.63 -10.57 -10.25
CA SER A 6 0.80 -9.51 -11.25
C SER A 6 0.92 -10.05 -12.68
N GLN A 7 1.59 -11.20 -12.89
CA GLN A 7 1.63 -11.84 -14.20
C GLN A 7 0.26 -12.36 -14.65
N ARG A 8 -0.55 -12.86 -13.72
CA ARG A 8 -1.89 -13.40 -14.01
C ARG A 8 -2.93 -12.30 -14.22
N PHE A 9 -2.72 -11.14 -13.60
CA PHE A 9 -3.61 -9.99 -13.65
C PHE A 9 -2.81 -8.74 -14.05
N PRO A 10 -2.51 -8.56 -15.36
CA PRO A 10 -1.58 -7.53 -15.83
C PRO A 10 -2.04 -6.10 -15.52
N ASP A 11 -3.34 -5.87 -15.38
CA ASP A 11 -3.92 -4.55 -15.05
C ASP A 11 -4.09 -4.33 -13.54
N CYS A 12 -3.64 -5.27 -12.70
CA CYS A 12 -3.78 -5.12 -11.25
C CYS A 12 -2.77 -4.11 -10.70
N ARG A 13 -3.21 -3.31 -9.72
CA ARG A 13 -2.34 -2.41 -8.97
C ARG A 13 -1.90 -3.07 -7.68
N VAL A 14 -0.59 -3.22 -7.49
CA VAL A 14 -0.01 -3.58 -6.19
C VAL A 14 0.07 -2.30 -5.34
N CYS A 15 -0.50 -2.33 -4.15
CA CYS A 15 -0.58 -1.16 -3.26
C CYS A 15 -0.62 -1.58 -1.78
N GLY A 16 -0.33 -0.63 -0.90
CA GLY A 16 -0.50 -0.82 0.54
C GLY A 16 -1.95 -0.64 0.97
N HIS A 17 -2.32 -1.17 2.14
CA HIS A 17 -3.67 -1.00 2.70
C HIS A 17 -3.98 0.49 2.92
N ARG A 18 -3.00 1.26 3.41
CA ARG A 18 -3.08 2.73 3.53
C ARG A 18 -3.58 3.41 2.26
N ASP A 19 -3.11 2.99 1.09
CA ASP A 19 -3.47 3.60 -0.19
C ASP A 19 -4.96 3.43 -0.54
N LEU A 20 -5.68 2.58 0.20
CA LEU A 20 -7.11 2.29 0.06
C LEU A 20 -7.93 2.85 1.22
N SER A 21 -7.29 3.43 2.23
CA SER A 21 -7.93 3.97 3.43
C SER A 21 -7.53 5.44 3.61
N PRO A 22 -8.16 6.35 2.86
CA PRO A 22 -7.79 7.77 2.87
C PRO A 22 -8.11 8.44 4.21
N ASP A 23 -7.47 9.59 4.47
CA ASP A 23 -7.88 10.51 5.52
C ASP A 23 -9.30 11.03 5.26
N LEU A 24 -10.25 10.71 6.15
CA LEU A 24 -11.65 11.05 5.97
C LEU A 24 -11.99 12.44 6.49
N ASN A 25 -11.30 12.88 7.55
CA ASN A 25 -11.55 14.16 8.20
C ASN A 25 -10.52 15.23 7.77
N ASN A 26 -9.48 14.84 7.03
CA ASN A 26 -8.44 15.70 6.45
C ASN A 26 -7.61 16.45 7.50
N ASN A 27 -7.46 15.89 8.71
CA ASN A 27 -6.65 16.50 9.76
C ASN A 27 -5.15 16.10 9.69
N GLY A 28 -4.82 15.09 8.88
CA GLY A 28 -3.45 14.60 8.73
C GLY A 28 -2.94 13.72 9.88
N GLU A 29 -3.79 13.37 10.85
CA GLU A 29 -3.45 12.54 12.00
C GLU A 29 -4.10 11.16 11.89
N ILE A 30 -3.37 10.10 12.26
CA ILE A 30 -3.95 8.75 12.34
C ILE A 30 -4.46 8.54 13.76
N GLU A 31 -5.77 8.63 13.91
CA GLU A 31 -6.47 8.40 15.18
C GLU A 31 -6.62 6.89 15.48
N PRO A 32 -6.94 6.49 16.72
CA PRO A 32 -7.14 5.08 17.08
C PRO A 32 -8.11 4.31 16.19
N GLU A 33 -9.17 4.99 15.75
CA GLU A 33 -10.19 4.46 14.85
C GLU A 33 -9.65 4.26 13.42
N GLU A 34 -8.47 4.83 13.13
CA GLU A 34 -7.83 4.86 11.82
C GLU A 34 -6.50 4.09 11.79
N TRP A 35 -6.13 3.36 12.84
CA TRP A 35 -4.86 2.63 12.89
C TRP A 35 -4.65 1.65 11.73
N ILE A 36 -5.72 1.18 11.07
CA ILE A 36 -5.60 0.36 9.86
C ILE A 36 -4.85 1.08 8.72
N LYS A 37 -4.88 2.41 8.70
CA LYS A 37 -4.10 3.25 7.77
C LYS A 37 -2.60 3.14 7.99
N LEU A 38 -2.14 2.65 9.14
CA LEU A 38 -0.73 2.40 9.34
C LEU A 38 -0.26 1.22 8.47
N CYS A 39 -1.11 0.23 8.25
CA CYS A 39 -0.78 -0.96 7.47
C CYS A 39 -0.43 -0.62 6.01
N PRO A 40 0.67 -1.15 5.44
CA PRO A 40 1.52 -2.23 5.96
C PRO A 40 2.73 -1.77 6.78
N CYS A 41 2.70 -0.55 7.32
CA CYS A 41 3.77 0.12 8.10
C CYS A 41 5.01 0.50 7.28
N PHE A 42 4.96 0.37 5.96
CA PHE A 42 5.96 0.86 5.02
C PHE A 42 5.29 1.30 3.70
N ASP A 43 6.04 1.96 2.84
CA ASP A 43 5.59 2.38 1.51
C ASP A 43 5.79 1.24 0.49
N VAL A 44 4.68 0.67 -0.01
CA VAL A 44 4.71 -0.45 -0.96
C VAL A 44 5.30 -0.03 -2.30
N THR A 45 5.07 1.21 -2.75
CA THR A 45 5.59 1.71 -4.02
C THR A 45 7.11 1.82 -3.96
N GLN A 46 7.65 2.38 -2.87
CA GLN A 46 9.09 2.45 -2.67
C GLN A 46 9.72 1.06 -2.51
N TRP A 47 9.05 0.16 -1.77
CA TRP A 47 9.53 -1.21 -1.62
C TRP A 47 9.60 -1.96 -2.96
N LEU A 48 8.60 -1.82 -3.83
CA LEU A 48 8.61 -2.41 -5.18
C LEU A 48 9.73 -1.84 -6.06
N ALA A 49 9.95 -0.53 -6.01
CA ALA A 49 11.01 0.13 -6.78
C ALA A 49 12.41 -0.37 -6.35
N GLN A 50 12.61 -0.61 -5.06
CA GLN A 50 13.88 -1.13 -4.52
C GLN A 50 14.10 -2.62 -4.82
N THR A 51 13.03 -3.42 -4.83
CA THR A 51 13.11 -4.88 -5.08
C THR A 51 13.14 -5.26 -6.56
N SER A 52 12.85 -4.33 -7.46
CA SER A 52 12.92 -4.56 -8.92
C SER A 52 14.31 -4.29 -9.52
N ALA A 53 15.29 -3.86 -8.70
CA ALA A 53 16.63 -3.47 -9.12
C ALA A 53 17.70 -4.58 -8.90
N THR A 54 17.29 -5.84 -8.74
CA THR A 54 18.18 -7.02 -8.60
C THR A 54 17.64 -8.16 -9.44
#